data_AF-A0A815S6D7-F1
#
_entry.id   AF-A0A815S6D7-F1
#
_cell.length_a   1.000
_cell.length_b   1.000
_cell.length_c   1.000
_cell.angle_alpha   90.00
_cell.angle_beta   90.00
_cell.angle_gamma   90.00
#
_symmetry.space_group_name_H-M   'P 1'
#
loop_
_entity.id
_entity.type
_entity.pdbx_description
1 polymer ?
#
loop_
_entity_poly.entity_id
_entity_poly.type
_entity_poly.pdbx_seq_one_letter_code
_entity_poly.pdbx_strand_id
1 'polypeptide(L)'
;MEGRNGNDIRDHLLKNKRKRDTCLPAGVQGCFTGGTTKCCSGYCDYPSGICCNSLAQACTSDSQCCTGYYCKGTCVRKCLATGLTCGGDPCCSGYCDYPSNVCCLDFGHACTGSGQCCSRYSCNGGICR
;
A
#
# COMPACT_ATOMS: atom_id res chain seq x y z
N MET A 1 6.58 18.34 -61.08
CA MET A 1 6.27 17.01 -60.52
C MET A 1 7.03 16.91 -59.22
N GLU A 2 6.35 17.23 -58.11
CA GLU A 2 6.94 17.31 -56.78
C GLU A 2 7.24 15.90 -56.23
N GLY A 3 8.52 15.59 -56.01
CA GLY A 3 8.96 14.39 -55.30
C GLY A 3 9.26 14.71 -53.84
N ARG A 4 8.24 14.64 -52.97
CA ARG A 4 8.46 14.57 -51.51
C ARG A 4 8.56 13.10 -51.13
N ASN A 5 9.74 12.61 -50.77
CA ASN A 5 9.84 11.29 -50.15
C ASN A 5 11.10 11.15 -49.30
N GLY A 6 10.91 10.90 -48.00
CA GLY A 6 11.89 10.13 -47.24
C GLY A 6 12.18 10.57 -45.80
N ASN A 7 11.82 11.78 -45.35
CA ASN A 7 12.24 12.28 -44.03
C ASN A 7 11.11 12.57 -43.01
N ASP A 8 9.85 12.61 -43.43
CA ASP A 8 8.73 12.96 -42.52
C ASP A 8 8.23 11.80 -41.64
N ILE A 9 8.57 10.56 -41.94
CA ILE A 9 8.02 9.40 -41.21
C ILE A 9 8.72 9.20 -39.86
N ARG A 10 10.03 9.51 -39.77
CA ARG A 10 10.78 9.39 -38.50
C ARG A 10 10.36 10.45 -37.49
N ASP A 11 9.92 11.62 -37.95
CA ASP A 11 9.48 12.72 -37.10
C ASP A 11 8.04 12.50 -36.57
N HIS A 12 7.17 11.82 -37.32
CA HIS A 12 5.84 11.43 -36.86
C HIS A 12 5.84 10.29 -35.83
N LEU A 13 6.85 9.42 -35.82
CA LEU A 13 7.02 8.39 -34.79
C LEU A 13 7.62 8.93 -33.48
N LEU A 14 8.38 10.03 -33.53
CA LEU A 14 8.86 10.72 -32.32
C LEU A 14 7.83 11.71 -31.75
N LYS A 15 7.01 12.35 -32.60
CA LYS A 15 5.93 13.26 -32.14
C LYS A 15 4.77 12.52 -31.49
N ASN A 16 4.49 11.27 -31.86
CA ASN A 16 3.45 10.44 -31.23
C ASN A 16 3.85 9.79 -29.88
N LYS A 17 5.10 9.97 -29.42
CA LYS A 17 5.49 9.58 -28.04
C LYS A 17 5.24 10.68 -27.00
N ARG A 18 4.86 11.90 -27.40
CA ARG A 18 4.76 13.07 -26.50
C ARG A 18 3.35 13.47 -26.05
N LYS A 19 2.37 12.57 -26.16
CA LYS A 19 1.01 12.75 -25.60
C LYS A 19 0.36 11.42 -25.17
N ARG A 20 1.16 10.43 -24.75
CA ARG A 20 0.59 9.35 -23.93
C ARG A 20 0.34 9.95 -22.56
N ASP A 21 -0.88 9.84 -22.06
CA ASP A 21 -1.33 10.19 -20.72
C ASP A 21 -0.27 9.80 -19.67
N THR A 22 0.66 10.72 -19.37
CA THR A 22 1.82 10.43 -18.52
C THR A 22 1.35 10.35 -17.08
N CYS A 23 0.89 9.17 -16.68
CA CYS A 23 0.69 8.89 -15.27
C CYS A 23 2.05 8.78 -14.57
N LEU A 24 2.11 9.22 -13.33
CA LEU A 24 3.29 9.15 -12.48
C LEU A 24 3.42 7.71 -11.93
N PRO A 25 4.57 7.05 -12.05
CA PRO A 25 4.79 5.75 -11.45
C PRO A 25 4.87 5.85 -9.92
N ALA A 26 4.71 4.71 -9.23
CA ALA A 26 4.86 4.65 -7.78
C ALA A 26 6.26 5.07 -7.33
N GLY A 27 6.33 5.81 -6.22
CA GLY A 27 7.55 6.43 -5.68
C GLY A 27 7.85 7.83 -6.23
N VAL A 28 7.03 8.38 -7.15
CA VAL A 28 7.25 9.71 -7.72
C VAL A 28 6.40 10.77 -7.03
N GLN A 29 7.04 11.87 -6.60
CA GLN A 29 6.38 13.01 -5.99
C GLN A 29 5.69 13.92 -7.02
N GLY A 30 4.61 14.58 -6.62
CA GLY A 30 3.94 15.61 -7.42
C GLY A 30 2.51 15.28 -7.82
N CYS A 31 1.83 14.34 -7.15
CA CYS A 31 0.45 14.01 -7.47
C CYS A 31 -0.60 15.03 -7.00
N PHE A 32 -0.21 16.01 -6.16
CA PHE A 32 -1.08 17.13 -5.76
C PHE A 32 -0.85 18.42 -6.53
N THR A 33 0.10 18.47 -7.49
CA THR A 33 0.54 19.74 -8.09
C THR A 33 -0.40 20.34 -9.13
N GLY A 34 -1.67 19.89 -9.20
CA GLY A 34 -2.75 20.51 -9.98
C GLY A 34 -2.48 20.63 -11.48
N GLY A 35 -3.05 19.73 -12.29
CA GLY A 35 -3.28 20.07 -13.71
C GLY A 35 -3.32 18.95 -14.72
N THR A 36 -2.81 17.74 -14.44
CA THR A 36 -2.94 16.53 -15.30
C THR A 36 -2.18 15.31 -14.77
N THR A 37 -1.25 15.52 -13.83
CA THR A 37 -0.43 14.45 -13.22
C THR A 37 -1.27 13.58 -12.30
N LYS A 38 -1.63 12.38 -12.78
CA LYS A 38 -2.28 11.33 -12.00
C LYS A 38 -1.31 10.20 -11.74
N CYS A 39 -1.41 9.53 -10.59
CA CYS A 39 -0.64 8.31 -10.36
C CYS A 39 -1.16 7.18 -11.24
N CYS A 40 -0.28 6.34 -11.79
CA CYS A 40 -0.68 5.19 -12.60
C CYS A 40 -1.54 4.19 -11.81
N SER A 41 -1.27 4.09 -10.51
CA SER A 41 -2.06 3.32 -9.56
C SER A 41 -3.43 3.92 -9.26
N GLY A 42 -3.60 5.23 -9.51
CA GLY A 42 -4.73 6.03 -9.04
C GLY A 42 -4.59 6.56 -7.61
N TYR A 43 -3.54 6.19 -6.88
CA TYR A 43 -3.37 6.54 -5.46
C TYR A 43 -2.21 7.50 -5.24
N CYS A 44 -2.52 8.60 -4.53
CA CYS A 44 -1.58 9.62 -4.11
C CYS A 44 -1.53 9.61 -2.58
N ASP A 45 -0.35 9.37 -2.02
CA ASP A 45 -0.15 9.29 -0.59
C ASP A 45 -0.28 10.67 0.05
N TYR A 46 -1.15 10.79 1.06
CA TYR A 46 -1.33 12.02 1.83
C TYR A 46 -0.63 11.88 3.19
N PRO A 47 0.11 12.89 3.67
CA PRO A 47 0.35 14.21 3.08
C PRO A 47 1.55 14.28 2.12
N SER A 48 2.24 13.16 1.90
CA SER A 48 3.51 13.04 1.17
C SER A 48 3.48 13.61 -0.25
N GLY A 49 2.34 13.52 -0.94
CA GLY A 49 2.21 13.89 -2.35
C GLY A 49 3.00 12.98 -3.28
N ILE A 50 3.24 11.73 -2.87
CA ILE A 50 3.97 10.70 -3.61
C ILE A 50 2.98 9.69 -4.18
N CYS A 51 3.14 9.33 -5.44
CA CYS A 51 2.36 8.25 -6.04
C CYS A 51 2.71 6.92 -5.42
N CYS A 52 1.70 6.12 -5.12
CA CYS A 52 1.89 4.88 -4.38
C CYS A 52 0.91 3.80 -4.83
N ASN A 53 1.24 2.56 -4.53
CA ASN A 53 0.44 1.38 -4.84
C ASN A 53 -0.45 1.04 -3.63
N SER A 54 -1.73 0.80 -3.89
CA SER A 54 -2.72 0.40 -2.90
C SER A 54 -2.77 -1.12 -2.73
N LEU A 55 -3.70 -1.59 -1.89
CA LEU A 55 -3.85 -3.01 -1.57
C LEU A 55 -3.89 -3.90 -2.84
N ALA A 56 -3.13 -4.99 -2.80
CA ALA A 56 -3.01 -6.01 -3.85
C ALA A 56 -2.33 -5.55 -5.16
N GLN A 57 -1.87 -4.30 -5.28
CA GLN A 57 -1.07 -3.88 -6.42
C GLN A 57 0.37 -4.41 -6.31
N ALA A 58 0.96 -4.79 -7.45
CA ALA A 58 2.31 -5.34 -7.50
C ALA A 58 3.35 -4.34 -7.00
N CYS A 59 4.36 -4.83 -6.29
CA CYS A 59 5.44 -4.02 -5.77
C CYS A 59 6.74 -4.84 -5.72
N THR A 60 7.85 -4.13 -5.77
CA THR A 60 9.22 -4.66 -5.59
C THR A 60 9.89 -4.11 -4.34
N SER A 61 9.35 -3.05 -3.74
CA SER A 61 9.86 -2.42 -2.52
C SER A 61 8.75 -1.72 -1.73
N ASP A 62 8.94 -1.59 -0.42
CA ASP A 62 7.99 -0.91 0.49
C ASP A 62 7.71 0.54 0.09
N SER A 63 8.71 1.22 -0.47
CA SER A 63 8.61 2.61 -0.95
C SER A 63 7.59 2.81 -2.08
N GLN A 64 7.17 1.74 -2.75
CA GLN A 64 6.15 1.82 -3.78
C GLN A 64 4.74 1.72 -3.20
N CYS A 65 4.55 1.21 -1.99
CA CYS A 65 3.24 1.05 -1.38
C CYS A 65 2.82 2.32 -0.64
N CYS A 66 1.51 2.59 -0.58
CA CYS A 66 1.00 3.75 0.16
C CYS A 66 1.28 3.62 1.65
N THR A 67 1.22 4.75 2.37
CA THR A 67 1.30 4.75 3.83
C THR A 67 0.27 3.78 4.41
N GLY A 68 0.69 3.00 5.40
CA GLY A 68 -0.12 1.90 5.93
C GLY A 68 -0.04 0.59 5.13
N TYR A 69 0.82 0.48 4.11
CA TYR A 69 1.08 -0.75 3.36
C TYR A 69 2.59 -1.07 3.30
N TYR A 70 2.93 -2.34 3.11
CA TYR A 70 4.29 -2.83 2.89
C TYR A 70 4.31 -3.83 1.74
N CYS A 71 5.49 -4.07 1.17
CA CYS A 71 5.64 -4.86 -0.04
C CYS A 71 5.97 -6.33 0.25
N LYS A 72 5.14 -7.24 -0.26
CA LYS A 72 5.39 -8.70 -0.24
C LYS A 72 5.15 -9.32 -1.63
N GLY A 73 5.66 -8.67 -2.67
CA GLY A 73 5.34 -8.94 -4.09
C GLY A 73 4.07 -8.23 -4.55
N THR A 74 3.12 -8.04 -3.64
CA THR A 74 2.04 -7.05 -3.74
C THR A 74 1.97 -6.22 -2.46
N CYS A 75 1.40 -5.02 -2.55
CA CYS A 75 1.20 -4.16 -1.39
C CYS A 75 0.13 -4.76 -0.49
N VAL A 76 0.52 -5.03 0.74
CA VAL A 76 -0.32 -5.61 1.79
C VAL A 76 -0.42 -4.64 2.95
N ARG A 77 -1.58 -4.61 3.60
CA ARG A 77 -1.83 -3.66 4.70
C ARG A 77 -0.85 -3.96 5.84
N LYS A 78 -0.16 -2.93 6.32
CA LYS A 78 0.58 -3.00 7.57
C LYS A 78 -0.42 -3.38 8.65
N CYS A 79 -0.08 -4.41 9.40
CA CYS A 79 -0.88 -4.86 10.51
C CYS A 79 -0.11 -4.57 11.80
N LEU A 80 -0.85 -4.30 12.85
CA LEU A 80 -0.30 -4.03 14.18
C LEU A 80 0.04 -5.35 14.87
N ALA A 81 1.22 -5.41 15.48
CA ALA A 81 1.60 -6.51 16.35
C ALA A 81 0.67 -6.57 17.58
N THR A 82 0.54 -7.76 18.15
CA THR A 82 -0.16 -7.99 19.42
C THR A 82 0.39 -7.05 20.52
N GLY A 83 -0.50 -6.45 21.29
CA GLY A 83 -0.19 -5.48 22.34
C GLY A 83 -0.22 -4.01 21.90
N LEU A 84 -0.36 -3.71 20.61
CA LEU A 84 -0.45 -2.33 20.10
C LEU A 84 -1.89 -1.83 20.00
N THR A 85 -2.09 -0.52 20.15
CA THR A 85 -3.43 0.08 20.07
C THR A 85 -3.98 0.07 18.63
N CYS A 86 -5.12 -0.57 18.41
CA CYS A 86 -5.78 -0.76 17.10
C CYS A 86 -6.79 0.34 16.75
N GLY A 87 -6.39 1.61 16.85
CA GLY A 87 -7.21 2.79 16.59
C GLY A 87 -7.63 3.02 15.13
N GLY A 88 -8.00 1.97 14.40
CA GLY A 88 -8.40 1.96 12.98
C GLY A 88 -7.56 1.02 12.11
N ASP A 89 -6.35 0.68 12.55
CA ASP A 89 -5.46 -0.24 11.86
C ASP A 89 -5.77 -1.71 12.18
N PRO A 90 -5.60 -2.65 11.22
CA PRO A 90 -5.87 -4.06 11.45
C PRO A 90 -4.77 -4.68 12.32
N CYS A 91 -5.15 -5.57 13.23
CA CYS A 91 -4.19 -6.38 13.97
C CYS A 91 -3.68 -7.54 13.11
N CYS A 92 -2.39 -7.89 13.21
CA CYS A 92 -1.83 -9.04 12.48
C CYS A 92 -2.48 -10.36 12.90
N SER A 93 -2.94 -10.44 14.15
CA SER A 93 -3.73 -11.54 14.69
C SER A 93 -5.18 -11.55 14.16
N GLY A 94 -5.63 -10.47 13.53
CA GLY A 94 -7.01 -10.27 13.09
C GLY A 94 -7.93 -9.66 14.16
N TYR A 95 -7.52 -9.58 15.43
CA TYR A 95 -8.39 -9.19 16.53
C TYR A 95 -7.93 -7.94 17.28
N CYS A 96 -8.87 -7.00 17.44
CA CYS A 96 -8.76 -5.77 18.22
C CYS A 96 -9.71 -5.89 19.42
N ASP A 97 -9.17 -5.94 20.65
CA ASP A 97 -9.95 -6.08 21.87
C ASP A 97 -10.70 -4.79 22.17
N TYR A 98 -12.04 -4.83 22.21
CA TYR A 98 -12.86 -3.68 22.60
C TYR A 98 -13.39 -3.88 24.03
N PRO A 99 -13.34 -2.88 24.92
CA PRO A 99 -13.05 -1.44 24.69
C PRO A 99 -11.57 -1.03 24.82
N SER A 100 -10.67 -1.96 25.12
CA SER A 100 -9.24 -1.65 25.36
C SER A 100 -8.54 -1.05 24.14
N ASN A 101 -9.09 -1.26 22.93
CA ASN A 101 -8.53 -0.93 21.63
C ASN A 101 -7.09 -1.45 21.48
N VAL A 102 -6.81 -2.67 21.94
CA VAL A 102 -5.47 -3.29 21.83
C VAL A 102 -5.53 -4.55 20.98
N CYS A 103 -4.55 -4.73 20.09
CA CYS A 103 -4.39 -5.93 19.30
C CYS A 103 -4.10 -7.14 20.17
N CYS A 104 -4.85 -8.21 19.97
CA CYS A 104 -4.80 -9.38 20.83
C CYS A 104 -4.98 -10.68 20.02
N LEU A 105 -4.65 -11.80 20.63
CA LEU A 105 -4.86 -13.13 20.09
C LEU A 105 -6.22 -13.68 20.57
N ASP A 106 -7.04 -14.15 19.63
CA ASP A 106 -8.34 -14.75 19.94
C ASP A 106 -8.20 -16.20 20.43
N PHE A 107 -9.32 -16.84 20.73
CA PHE A 107 -9.33 -18.22 21.22
C PHE A 107 -8.61 -19.16 20.25
N GLY A 108 -7.79 -20.07 20.80
CA GLY A 108 -7.09 -21.08 20.01
C GLY A 108 -5.80 -20.61 19.34
N HIS A 109 -5.44 -19.33 19.43
CA HIS A 109 -4.16 -18.83 18.94
C HIS A 109 -3.00 -19.15 19.91
N ALA A 110 -1.82 -19.40 19.33
CA ALA A 110 -0.61 -19.66 20.09
C ALA A 110 -0.10 -18.41 20.81
N CYS A 111 0.16 -18.55 22.11
CA CYS A 111 0.60 -17.48 23.00
C CYS A 111 1.80 -17.94 23.83
N THR A 112 2.61 -16.97 24.26
CA THR A 112 3.71 -17.15 25.22
C THR A 112 3.40 -16.53 26.58
N GLY A 113 2.34 -15.72 26.68
CA GLY A 113 1.85 -15.15 27.94
C GLY A 113 0.46 -14.55 27.82
N SER A 114 -0.26 -14.43 28.93
CA SER A 114 -1.67 -14.00 28.94
C SER A 114 -1.88 -12.57 28.43
N GLY A 115 -0.88 -11.70 28.51
CA GLY A 115 -0.97 -10.33 27.97
C GLY A 115 -1.04 -10.25 26.43
N GLN A 116 -0.87 -11.37 25.73
CA GLN A 116 -1.07 -11.44 24.28
C GLN A 116 -2.49 -11.81 23.89
N CYS A 117 -3.24 -12.47 24.78
CA CYS A 117 -4.60 -12.91 24.51
C CYS A 117 -5.58 -11.74 24.69
N CYS A 118 -6.73 -11.80 24.02
CA CYS A 118 -7.78 -10.80 24.22
C CYS A 118 -8.27 -10.85 25.67
N SER A 119 -8.88 -9.76 26.17
CA SER A 119 -9.17 -9.58 27.60
C SER A 119 -10.06 -10.67 28.21
N ARG A 120 -10.67 -11.50 27.37
CA ARG A 120 -11.55 -12.62 27.75
C ARG A 120 -10.85 -13.97 27.85
N TYR A 121 -9.57 -14.05 27.46
CA TYR A 121 -8.80 -15.27 27.38
C TYR A 121 -7.50 -15.15 28.17
N SER A 122 -6.98 -16.29 28.62
CA SER A 122 -5.67 -16.40 29.27
C SER A 122 -4.79 -17.39 28.54
N CYS A 123 -3.48 -17.21 28.62
CA CYS A 123 -2.56 -18.14 27.98
C CYS A 123 -2.42 -19.39 28.84
N ASN A 124 -2.99 -20.52 28.38
CA ASN A 124 -2.97 -21.79 29.10
C ASN A 124 -2.41 -22.90 28.20
N GLY A 125 -1.24 -23.43 28.57
CA GLY A 125 -0.55 -24.45 27.77
C GLY A 125 -0.06 -23.92 26.42
N GLY A 126 0.26 -22.62 26.34
CA GLY A 126 0.74 -21.97 25.11
C GLY A 126 -0.36 -21.61 24.10
N ILE A 127 -1.64 -21.69 24.49
CA ILE A 127 -2.80 -21.34 23.67
C ILE A 127 -3.73 -20.40 24.45
N CYS A 128 -4.30 -19.40 23.78
CA CYS A 128 -5.33 -18.53 24.37
C CYS A 128 -6.63 -19.31 24.59
N ARG A 129 -7.09 -19.36 25.84
CA ARG A 129 -8.26 -20.11 26.29
C ARG A 129 -9.11 -19.31 27.26
#